data_AF-A0A3D4WAT4-F1
#
_entry.id   AF-A0A3D4WAT4-F1
#
_cell.length_a   1.000
_cell.length_b   1.000
_cell.length_c   1.000
_cell.angle_alpha   90.00
_cell.angle_beta   90.00
_cell.angle_gamma   90.00
#
_symmetry.space_group_name_H-M   'P 1'
#
loop_
_entity.id
_entity.type
_entity.pdbx_description
1 polymer ?
#
loop_
_entity_poly.entity_id
_entity_poly.type
_entity_poly.pdbx_seq_one_letter_code
_entity_poly.pdbx_strand_id
1 'polypeptide(L)'
;KAAKRTIPITPGIIDCLWRQYQACDKNNTLVEWVFPENDGSRPTMNSLRKSFQRARSHTATWKKIGRKYHGELITPRVEFSMYDFRHTFATFAATCMAPKQLQHIMGHANIETTLQIYAGLTAEQRAEAG
;
A
#
# COMPACT_ATOMS: atom_id res chain seq x y z
N LYS A 1 1.94 22.36 10.87
CA LYS A 1 1.04 21.40 11.57
C LYS A 1 0.16 20.70 10.53
N ALA A 2 0.64 19.63 9.92
CA ALA A 2 -0.13 18.80 8.99
C ALA A 2 0.22 17.35 9.33
N ALA A 3 -0.61 16.62 10.09
CA ALA A 3 -0.25 15.23 10.40
C ALA A 3 -1.36 14.35 10.99
N LYS A 4 -2.28 14.89 11.80
CA LYS A 4 -3.32 14.08 12.45
C LYS A 4 -4.62 14.14 11.65
N ARG A 5 -5.18 12.97 11.32
CA ARG A 5 -6.47 12.83 10.65
C ARG A 5 -7.09 11.48 10.97
N THR A 6 -8.40 11.41 10.87
CA THR A 6 -9.15 10.16 11.00
C THR A 6 -9.42 9.62 9.61
N ILE A 7 -9.06 8.37 9.37
CA ILE A 7 -9.30 7.69 8.10
C ILE A 7 -10.37 6.62 8.36
N PRO A 8 -11.49 6.61 7.62
CA PRO A 8 -12.48 5.54 7.74
C PRO A 8 -11.83 4.23 7.27
N ILE A 9 -12.00 3.18 8.08
CA ILE A 9 -11.50 1.84 7.77
C ILE A 9 -12.67 0.94 7.41
N THR A 10 -12.51 0.14 6.37
CA THR A 10 -13.52 -0.84 5.95
C THR A 10 -13.46 -2.08 6.86
N PRO A 11 -14.54 -2.88 6.93
CA PRO A 11 -14.51 -4.15 7.66
C PRO A 11 -13.34 -5.06 7.26
N GLY A 12 -13.02 -5.15 5.96
CA GLY A 12 -11.88 -5.93 5.49
C GLY A 12 -10.52 -5.42 6.01
N ILE A 13 -10.35 -4.10 6.16
CA ILE A 13 -9.13 -3.54 6.79
C ILE A 13 -9.12 -3.86 8.29
N ILE A 14 -10.26 -3.75 8.97
CA ILE A 14 -10.40 -4.13 10.39
C ILE A 14 -9.96 -5.59 10.60
N ASP A 15 -10.46 -6.51 9.77
CA ASP A 15 -10.12 -7.93 9.85
C ASP A 15 -8.64 -8.20 9.60
N CYS A 16 -8.03 -7.49 8.65
CA CYS A 16 -6.59 -7.58 8.39
C CYS A 16 -5.77 -7.09 9.59
N LEU A 17 -6.12 -5.93 10.15
CA LEU A 17 -5.42 -5.35 11.30
C LEU A 17 -5.57 -6.22 12.55
N TRP A 18 -6.75 -6.81 12.78
CA TRP A 18 -6.97 -7.72 13.89
C TRP A 18 -6.17 -9.01 13.78
N ARG A 19 -6.14 -9.64 12.59
CA ARG A 19 -5.32 -10.84 12.37
C ARG A 19 -3.83 -10.54 12.58
N GLN A 20 -3.37 -9.39 12.13
CA GLN A 20 -1.99 -8.96 12.37
C GLN A 20 -1.72 -8.76 13.86
N TYR A 21 -2.61 -8.06 14.57
CA TYR A 21 -2.49 -7.82 16.00
C TYR A 21 -2.38 -9.14 16.78
N GLN A 22 -3.26 -10.10 16.50
CA GLN A 22 -3.24 -11.44 17.11
C GLN A 22 -1.96 -12.22 16.80
N ALA A 23 -1.44 -12.11 15.58
CA ALA A 23 -0.19 -12.77 15.20
C ALA A 23 1.05 -12.18 15.92
N CYS A 24 0.98 -10.91 16.29
CA CYS A 24 2.02 -10.24 17.07
C CYS A 24 1.89 -10.50 18.58
N ASP A 25 0.67 -10.73 19.08
CA ASP A 25 0.39 -10.99 20.49
C ASP A 25 0.71 -12.43 20.90
N LYS A 26 2.00 -12.76 20.92
CA LYS A 26 2.47 -14.13 21.22
C LYS A 26 2.35 -14.53 22.70
N ASN A 27 2.28 -13.55 23.61
CA ASN A 27 2.37 -13.76 25.06
C ASN A 27 1.30 -13.02 25.88
N ASN A 28 0.20 -12.57 25.26
CA ASN A 28 -0.81 -11.71 25.90
C ASN A 28 -0.19 -10.41 26.47
N THR A 29 0.80 -9.89 25.76
CA THR A 29 1.53 -8.66 26.12
C THR A 29 1.04 -7.56 25.23
N LEU A 30 0.69 -6.42 25.84
CA LEU A 30 0.13 -5.28 25.14
C LEU A 30 1.02 -4.86 23.96
N VAL A 31 0.52 -5.07 22.73
CA VAL A 31 1.26 -4.76 21.51
C VAL A 31 1.10 -3.27 21.22
N GLU A 32 2.16 -2.49 21.42
CA GLU A 32 2.15 -1.04 21.13
C GLU A 32 2.06 -0.75 19.62
N TRP A 33 2.70 -1.60 18.81
CA TRP A 33 2.78 -1.45 17.36
C TRP A 33 2.06 -2.63 16.67
N VAL A 34 1.11 -2.33 15.78
CA VAL A 34 0.39 -3.37 15.00
C VAL A 34 1.34 -4.09 14.04
N PHE A 35 2.35 -3.38 13.51
CA PHE A 35 3.39 -3.93 12.65
C PHE A 35 4.78 -3.70 13.28
N PRO A 36 5.16 -4.47 14.31
CA PRO A 36 6.43 -4.30 15.02
C PRO A 36 7.60 -4.94 14.26
N GLU A 37 8.83 -4.65 14.70
CA GLU A 37 9.99 -5.49 14.38
C GLU A 37 9.89 -6.84 15.12
N ASN A 38 10.82 -7.77 14.83
CA ASN A 38 10.79 -9.12 15.42
C ASN A 38 10.89 -9.15 16.95
N ASP A 39 11.47 -8.12 17.56
CA ASP A 39 11.63 -7.96 19.01
C ASP A 39 10.48 -7.18 19.67
N GLY A 40 9.44 -6.81 18.90
CA GLY A 40 8.32 -5.99 19.38
C GLY A 40 8.56 -4.48 19.29
N SER A 41 9.75 -4.04 18.88
CA SER A 41 10.09 -2.62 18.80
C SER A 41 9.41 -1.90 17.62
N ARG A 42 9.54 -0.57 17.62
CA ARG A 42 8.96 0.30 16.58
C ARG A 42 9.49 -0.07 15.19
N PRO A 43 8.62 -0.21 14.18
CA PRO A 43 9.05 -0.50 12.82
C PRO A 43 9.94 0.60 12.26
N THR A 44 10.99 0.19 11.57
CA THR A 44 11.90 1.09 10.84
C THR A 44 11.54 1.15 9.36
N MET A 45 11.78 2.30 8.73
CA MET A 45 11.59 2.44 7.27
C MET A 45 12.51 1.50 6.49
N ASN A 46 13.69 1.18 7.03
CA ASN A 46 14.61 0.25 6.38
C ASN A 46 14.06 -1.19 6.38
N SER A 47 13.54 -1.66 7.51
CA SER A 47 12.89 -2.97 7.59
C SER A 47 11.67 -3.03 6.67
N LEU A 48 10.82 -2.00 6.66
CA LEU A 48 9.69 -1.92 5.75
C LEU A 48 10.11 -2.01 4.28
N ARG A 49 11.15 -1.26 3.87
CA ARG A 49 11.69 -1.30 2.50
C ARG A 49 12.23 -2.68 2.14
N LYS A 50 12.96 -3.34 3.03
CA LYS A 50 13.48 -4.71 2.81
C LYS A 50 12.35 -5.73 2.67
N SER A 51 11.35 -5.66 3.56
CA SER A 51 10.16 -6.51 3.49
C SER A 51 9.39 -6.30 2.19
N PHE A 52 9.22 -5.04 1.76
CA PHE A 52 8.59 -4.70 0.50
C PHE A 52 9.38 -5.24 -0.72
N GLN A 53 10.70 -5.04 -0.75
CA GLN A 53 11.56 -5.56 -1.82
C GLN A 53 11.48 -7.08 -1.94
N ARG A 54 11.41 -7.79 -0.80
CA ARG A 54 11.21 -9.23 -0.75
C ARG A 54 9.83 -9.63 -1.27
N ALA A 55 8.75 -8.99 -0.83
CA ALA A 55 7.41 -9.25 -1.35
C ALA A 55 7.37 -9.05 -2.88
N ARG A 56 8.00 -7.99 -3.37
CA ARG A 56 8.11 -7.70 -4.81
C ARG A 56 8.91 -8.77 -5.55
N SER A 57 10.02 -9.27 -5.00
CA SER A 57 10.80 -10.34 -5.66
C SER A 57 10.02 -11.65 -5.77
N HIS A 58 9.10 -11.93 -4.85
CA HIS A 58 8.21 -13.10 -4.91
C HIS A 58 7.15 -13.02 -6.03
N THR A 59 6.99 -11.87 -6.70
CA THR A 59 6.10 -11.75 -7.88
C THR A 59 6.73 -12.31 -9.16
N ALA A 60 8.06 -12.46 -9.20
CA ALA A 60 8.74 -13.10 -10.32
C ALA A 60 8.58 -14.63 -10.25
N THR A 61 8.31 -15.26 -11.39
CA THR A 61 8.24 -16.72 -11.50
C THR A 61 9.40 -17.25 -12.32
N TRP A 62 10.01 -18.32 -11.83
CA TRP A 62 11.20 -18.93 -12.43
C TRP A 62 10.92 -20.38 -12.81
N LYS A 63 11.55 -20.85 -13.88
CA LYS A 63 11.50 -22.25 -14.29
C LYS A 63 12.11 -23.14 -13.21
N LYS A 64 11.41 -24.21 -12.89
CA LYS A 64 11.88 -25.22 -11.93
C LYS A 64 12.98 -26.06 -12.58
N ILE A 65 14.12 -26.18 -11.92
CA ILE A 65 15.21 -27.08 -12.30
C ILE A 65 15.46 -28.01 -11.11
N GLY A 66 15.07 -29.28 -11.25
CA GLY A 66 15.11 -30.25 -10.17
C GLY A 66 14.26 -29.82 -8.96
N ARG A 67 14.89 -29.67 -7.78
CA ARG A 67 14.24 -29.20 -6.55
C ARG A 67 14.32 -27.67 -6.33
N LYS A 68 14.98 -26.92 -7.22
CA LYS A 68 15.21 -25.47 -7.07
C LYS A 68 14.40 -24.65 -8.09
N TYR A 69 13.99 -23.45 -7.71
CA TYR A 69 13.28 -22.47 -8.54
C TYR A 69 14.23 -21.34 -8.98
N HIS A 70 15.30 -21.69 -9.72
CA HIS A 70 16.29 -20.74 -10.23
C HIS A 70 16.71 -21.07 -11.68
N GLY A 71 15.80 -21.63 -12.47
CA GLY A 71 16.02 -21.76 -13.91
C GLY A 71 15.83 -20.45 -14.66
N GLU A 72 15.41 -20.55 -15.91
CA GLU A 72 15.06 -19.39 -16.74
C GLU A 72 13.92 -18.57 -16.13
N LEU A 73 13.99 -17.23 -16.25
CA LEU A 73 12.92 -16.33 -15.81
C LEU A 73 11.70 -16.49 -16.73
N ILE A 74 10.55 -16.85 -16.15
CA ILE A 74 9.29 -17.00 -16.90
C ILE A 74 8.53 -15.68 -16.92
N THR A 75 8.38 -15.06 -15.74
CA THR A 75 7.65 -13.80 -15.59
C THR A 75 8.50 -12.85 -14.76
N PRO A 76 8.80 -11.64 -15.27
CA PRO A 76 9.56 -10.65 -14.52
C PRO A 76 8.76 -10.21 -13.29
N ARG A 77 9.48 -9.75 -12.27
CA ARG A 77 8.82 -9.14 -11.11
C ARG A 77 8.03 -7.91 -11.55
N VAL A 78 6.94 -7.65 -10.86
CA VAL A 78 6.17 -6.42 -11.04
C VAL A 78 7.02 -5.25 -10.51
N GLU A 79 7.19 -4.20 -11.33
CA GLU A 79 7.90 -2.99 -10.93
C GLU A 79 6.92 -1.95 -10.43
N PHE A 80 6.97 -1.70 -9.12
CA PHE A 80 6.21 -0.66 -8.45
C PHE A 80 6.90 -0.27 -7.13
N SER A 81 6.50 0.87 -6.59
CA SER A 81 6.96 1.50 -5.36
C SER A 81 5.88 1.46 -4.28
N MET A 82 6.26 1.72 -3.02
CA MET A 82 5.27 1.86 -1.94
C MET A 82 4.35 3.07 -2.15
N TYR A 83 4.81 4.10 -2.86
CA TYR A 83 3.99 5.28 -3.16
C TYR A 83 2.90 4.97 -4.17
N ASP A 84 3.08 3.93 -4.99
CA ASP A 84 2.12 3.55 -6.02
C ASP A 84 0.82 3.06 -5.39
N PHE A 85 0.86 2.39 -4.24
CA PHE A 85 -0.36 2.04 -3.49
C PHE A 85 -1.18 3.27 -3.10
N ARG A 86 -0.51 4.33 -2.63
CA ARG A 86 -1.16 5.60 -2.28
C ARG A 86 -1.71 6.28 -3.53
N HIS A 87 -1.00 6.21 -4.65
CA HIS A 87 -1.44 6.74 -5.92
C HIS A 87 -2.68 5.99 -6.45
N THR A 88 -2.62 4.66 -6.53
CA THR A 88 -3.74 3.79 -6.94
C THR A 88 -4.97 4.02 -6.08
N PHE A 89 -4.82 4.13 -4.76
CA PHE A 89 -5.92 4.48 -3.87
C PHE A 89 -6.52 5.84 -4.22
N ALA A 90 -5.69 6.85 -4.47
CA ALA A 90 -6.15 8.20 -4.76
C ALA A 90 -6.90 8.28 -6.09
N THR A 91 -6.35 7.65 -7.14
CA THR A 91 -6.99 7.53 -8.45
C THR A 91 -8.33 6.83 -8.34
N PHE A 92 -8.40 5.68 -7.65
CA PHE A 92 -9.66 4.98 -7.44
C PHE A 92 -10.68 5.83 -6.68
N ALA A 93 -10.28 6.42 -5.54
CA ALA A 93 -11.16 7.23 -4.72
C ALA A 93 -11.64 8.50 -5.44
N ALA A 94 -10.85 9.07 -6.36
CA ALA A 94 -11.26 10.21 -7.16
C ALA A 94 -12.46 9.90 -8.08
N THR A 95 -12.68 8.63 -8.45
CA THR A 95 -13.85 8.25 -9.27
C THR A 95 -15.16 8.28 -8.49
N CYS A 96 -15.12 8.20 -7.15
CA CYS A 96 -16.31 8.02 -6.32
C CYS A 96 -16.42 8.99 -5.12
N MET A 97 -15.44 9.87 -4.91
CA MET A 97 -15.43 10.85 -3.80
C MET A 97 -15.36 12.29 -4.30
N ALA A 98 -15.78 13.24 -3.46
CA ALA A 98 -15.58 14.65 -3.73
C ALA A 98 -14.12 15.08 -3.46
N PRO A 99 -13.55 16.03 -4.22
CA PRO A 99 -12.14 16.43 -4.09
C PRO A 99 -11.72 16.86 -2.68
N LYS A 100 -12.57 17.57 -1.93
CA LYS A 100 -12.28 17.98 -0.55
C LYS A 100 -12.22 16.80 0.43
N GLN A 101 -13.06 15.79 0.23
CA GLN A 101 -13.04 14.57 1.04
C GLN A 101 -11.76 13.77 0.76
N LEU A 102 -11.41 13.62 -0.53
CA LEU A 102 -10.17 12.96 -0.92
C LEU A 102 -8.95 13.70 -0.38
N GLN A 103 -8.90 15.04 -0.49
CA GLN A 103 -7.82 15.86 0.06
C GLN A 103 -7.62 15.59 1.55
N HIS A 104 -8.72 15.53 2.32
CA HIS A 104 -8.67 15.25 3.75
C HIS A 104 -8.07 13.86 4.04
N ILE A 105 -8.57 12.81 3.36
CA ILE A 105 -8.09 11.43 3.53
C ILE A 105 -6.61 11.31 3.14
N MET A 106 -6.23 11.93 2.03
CA MET A 106 -4.86 11.93 1.53
C MET A 106 -3.92 12.77 2.41
N GLY A 107 -4.44 13.77 3.11
CA GLY A 107 -3.65 14.69 3.92
C GLY A 107 -2.81 15.66 3.08
N HIS A 108 -3.30 16.05 1.90
CA HIS A 108 -2.62 17.04 1.06
C HIS A 108 -2.81 18.45 1.64
N ALA A 109 -1.70 19.15 1.86
CA ALA A 109 -1.72 20.53 2.36
C ALA A 109 -2.39 21.49 1.37
N ASN A 110 -2.15 21.28 0.06
CA ASN A 110 -2.80 22.03 -1.02
C ASN A 110 -3.81 21.12 -1.75
N ILE A 111 -4.95 21.69 -2.13
CA ILE A 111 -5.98 21.01 -2.93
C ILE A 111 -5.51 20.74 -4.36
N GLU A 112 -4.57 21.54 -4.89
CA GLU A 112 -3.99 21.37 -6.23
C GLU A 112 -3.46 19.95 -6.48
N THR A 113 -2.72 19.38 -5.53
CA THR A 113 -2.21 18.00 -5.63
C THR A 113 -3.33 16.97 -5.78
N THR A 114 -4.49 17.24 -5.18
CA THR A 114 -5.66 16.37 -5.31
C THR A 114 -6.34 16.57 -6.66
N LEU A 115 -6.48 17.82 -7.13
CA LEU A 115 -7.08 18.14 -8.42
C LEU A 115 -6.26 17.60 -9.61
N GLN A 116 -4.94 17.54 -9.48
CA GLN A 116 -4.06 16.92 -10.50
C GLN A 116 -4.44 15.45 -10.77
N ILE A 117 -4.89 14.70 -9.75
CA ILE A 117 -5.32 13.31 -9.91
C ILE A 117 -6.62 13.23 -10.74
N TYR A 118 -7.58 14.13 -10.48
CA TYR A 118 -8.82 14.20 -11.26
C TYR A 118 -8.58 14.63 -12.70
N ALA A 119 -7.66 15.59 -12.91
CA ALA A 119 -7.29 16.04 -14.24
C ALA A 119 -6.68 14.90 -15.08
N GLY A 120 -5.83 14.07 -14.47
CA GLY A 120 -5.29 12.86 -15.12
C GLY A 120 -6.40 11.89 -15.54
N LEU A 121 -7.32 11.56 -14.62
CA LEU A 121 -8.45 10.68 -14.91
C LEU A 121 -9.36 11.18 -16.03
N THR A 122 -9.67 12.48 -16.04
CA THR A 122 -10.53 13.06 -17.09
C THR A 122 -9.85 13.07 -18.46
N ALA A 123 -8.52 13.19 -18.51
CA ALA A 123 -7.77 13.05 -19.76
C ALA A 123 -7.80 11.61 -20.28
N GLU A 124 -7.61 10.62 -19.41
CA GLU A 124 -7.68 9.18 -19.75
C GLU A 124 -9.08 8.79 -20.24
N GLN A 125 -10.14 9.18 -19.53
CA GLN A 125 -11.53 8.92 -19.92
C GLN A 125 -11.90 9.51 -21.28
N ARG A 126 -11.35 10.69 -21.63
CA ARG A 126 -11.56 11.32 -22.94
C ARG A 126 -10.84 10.57 -24.06
N ALA A 127 -9.66 10.00 -23.78
CA ALA A 127 -8.91 9.22 -24.75
C ALA A 127 -9.54 7.85 -25.02
N GLU A 128 -10.19 7.23 -24.03
CA GLU A 128 -10.90 5.96 -24.18
C GLU A 128 -12.26 6.08 -24.88
N ALA A 129 -12.87 7.27 -24.87
CA ALA A 129 -14.19 7.53 -25.45
C ALA A 129 -14.15 8.05 -26.90
N GLY A 130 -12.96 8.23 -27.49
CA GLY A 130 -12.76 8.68 -28.87
C GLY A 130 -12.20 7.58 -29.76
#